data_AF-A0A7C3WGZ7-F1
#
_entry.id   AF-A0A7C3WGZ7-F1
#
_cell.length_a   1.000
_cell.length_b   1.000
_cell.length_c   1.000
_cell.angle_alpha   90.00
_cell.angle_beta   90.00
_cell.angle_gamma   90.00
#
_symmetry.space_group_name_H-M   'P 1'
#
loop_
_entity.id
_entity.type
_entity.pdbx_description
1 polymer ?
#
loop_
_entity_poly.entity_id
_entity_poly.type
_entity_poly.pdbx_seq_one_letter_code
_entity_poly.pdbx_strand_id
1 'polypeptide(L)'
;IVCGFAFDPHVSEEAKRYGKLTVLPCRMNPDLTMGDELLKKTGAANLFMFFGEPDVDVRQQQDGKLVVEIKGLDIYDPTTGQIRSSSTDDIACWFIDTNYNGESFFVRHAYFTGADQPYDKLKRALRAEIDEGAWSSLYSTTSRPFPPPATGKIAIKVINHYGDEVLKVFEV
;
A
#
# COMPACT_ATOMS: atom_id res chain seq x y z
N ILE A 1 -9.27 9.72 14.63
CA ILE A 1 -9.06 8.45 13.89
C ILE A 1 -10.43 7.79 13.78
N VAL A 2 -10.85 7.46 12.57
CA VAL A 2 -12.12 6.74 12.33
C VAL A 2 -11.74 5.38 11.75
N CYS A 3 -12.20 4.32 12.41
CA CYS A 3 -11.94 2.95 11.98
C CYS A 3 -13.26 2.31 11.54
N GLY A 4 -13.27 1.66 10.38
CA GLY A 4 -14.46 0.98 9.87
C GLY A 4 -14.13 -0.06 8.81
N PHE A 5 -15.11 -0.89 8.49
CA PHE A 5 -15.03 -1.85 7.39
C PHE A 5 -15.48 -1.16 6.10
N ALA A 6 -14.65 -1.22 5.07
CA ALA A 6 -15.02 -0.72 3.74
C ALA A 6 -15.77 -1.82 2.99
N PHE A 7 -17.05 -1.58 2.68
CA PHE A 7 -17.85 -2.42 1.79
C PHE A 7 -17.65 -2.07 0.31
N ASP A 8 -17.20 -0.85 0.03
CA ASP A 8 -16.83 -0.38 -1.31
C ASP A 8 -15.40 0.22 -1.27
N PRO A 9 -14.55 -0.05 -2.28
CA PRO A 9 -13.17 0.43 -2.32
C PRO A 9 -13.04 1.97 -2.36
N HIS A 10 -14.05 2.70 -2.83
CA HIS A 10 -14.01 4.17 -2.95
C HIS A 10 -14.31 4.91 -1.64
N VAL A 11 -14.76 4.22 -0.58
CA VAL A 11 -15.11 4.85 0.72
C VAL A 11 -13.94 5.64 1.32
N SER A 12 -12.71 5.21 1.06
CA SER A 12 -11.49 5.89 1.52
C SER A 12 -11.28 7.27 0.86
N GLU A 13 -11.81 7.48 -0.34
CA GLU A 13 -11.69 8.74 -1.08
C GLU A 13 -12.68 9.79 -0.55
N GLU A 14 -13.88 9.37 -0.13
CA GLU A 14 -14.96 10.26 0.30
C GLU A 14 -14.83 10.70 1.78
N ALA A 15 -14.23 9.88 2.63
CA ALA A 15 -14.24 10.06 4.09
C ALA A 15 -13.18 11.06 4.64
N LYS A 16 -12.70 12.01 3.84
CA LYS A 16 -11.52 12.83 4.21
C LYS A 16 -11.82 14.10 5.01
N ARG A 17 -13.07 14.60 5.04
CA ARG A 17 -13.42 15.81 5.80
C ARG A 17 -14.84 15.79 6.38
N TYR A 18 -14.92 15.91 7.70
CA TYR A 18 -16.14 16.30 8.41
C TYR A 18 -16.01 17.76 8.86
N GLY A 19 -16.41 18.70 8.00
CA GLY A 19 -16.30 20.13 8.27
C GLY A 19 -14.85 20.58 8.48
N LYS A 20 -14.49 20.95 9.72
CA LYS A 20 -13.13 21.42 10.11
C LYS A 20 -12.24 20.33 10.74
N LEU A 21 -12.75 19.12 10.96
CA LEU A 21 -12.01 18.03 11.58
C LEU A 21 -11.17 17.27 10.54
N THR A 22 -9.88 17.11 10.82
CA THR A 22 -9.01 16.19 10.08
C THR A 22 -9.39 14.75 10.44
N VAL A 23 -9.90 14.01 9.45
CA VAL A 23 -10.20 12.59 9.59
C VAL A 23 -9.01 11.81 9.07
N LEU A 24 -8.48 10.92 9.90
CA LEU A 24 -7.50 9.91 9.52
C LEU A 24 -8.26 8.59 9.37
N PRO A 25 -8.66 8.20 8.14
CA PRO A 25 -9.34 6.93 7.91
C PRO A 25 -8.36 5.78 8.14
N CYS A 26 -8.82 4.74 8.81
CA CYS A 26 -8.03 3.54 9.04
C CYS A 26 -8.83 2.29 8.70
N ARG A 27 -8.24 1.40 7.89
CA ARG A 27 -8.92 0.23 7.35
C ARG A 27 -8.86 -0.92 8.34
N MET A 28 -10.02 -1.40 8.77
CA MET A 28 -10.14 -2.62 9.56
C MET A 28 -10.00 -3.85 8.66
N ASN A 29 -9.24 -4.86 9.10
CA ASN A 29 -9.16 -6.13 8.39
C ASN A 29 -10.53 -6.85 8.41
N PRO A 30 -11.11 -7.26 7.26
CA PRO A 30 -12.44 -7.87 7.18
C PRO A 30 -12.64 -9.10 8.07
N ASP A 31 -11.58 -9.82 8.39
CA ASP A 31 -11.61 -11.03 9.23
C ASP A 31 -12.09 -10.73 10.66
N LEU A 32 -12.03 -9.47 11.11
CA LEU A 32 -12.64 -9.00 12.36
C LEU A 32 -14.16 -9.23 12.40
N THR A 33 -14.83 -9.30 11.26
CA THR A 33 -16.29 -9.56 11.21
C THR A 33 -16.64 -11.01 11.54
N MET A 34 -15.66 -11.93 11.48
CA MET A 34 -15.84 -13.37 11.69
C MET A 34 -15.33 -13.82 13.07
N GLY A 35 -15.22 -12.89 14.02
CA GLY A 35 -14.39 -13.02 15.22
C GLY A 35 -14.75 -14.15 16.18
N ASP A 36 -15.98 -14.65 16.17
CA ASP A 36 -16.43 -15.68 17.13
C ASP A 36 -16.27 -17.13 16.61
N GLU A 37 -16.15 -17.35 15.29
CA GLU A 37 -16.15 -18.71 14.70
C GLU A 37 -14.77 -19.20 14.23
N LEU A 38 -13.87 -18.28 13.83
CA LEU A 38 -12.59 -18.64 13.20
C LEU A 38 -11.34 -18.29 14.02
N LEU A 39 -11.47 -17.46 15.07
CA LEU A 39 -10.32 -16.96 15.83
C LEU A 39 -10.01 -17.82 17.06
N LYS A 40 -8.75 -18.27 17.15
CA LYS A 40 -8.26 -18.93 18.38
C LYS A 40 -8.16 -17.91 19.51
N LYS A 41 -8.76 -18.22 20.67
CA LYS A 41 -8.75 -17.40 21.91
C LYS A 41 -7.37 -17.31 22.62
N THR A 42 -6.27 -17.34 21.88
CA THR A 42 -4.95 -17.05 22.42
C THR A 42 -4.64 -15.59 22.13
N GLY A 43 -4.30 -14.78 23.13
CA GLY A 43 -4.07 -13.33 22.98
C GLY A 43 -2.98 -12.91 21.97
N ALA A 44 -2.25 -13.87 21.40
CA ALA A 44 -1.30 -13.68 20.30
C ALA A 44 -1.91 -13.92 18.89
N ALA A 45 -3.19 -14.33 18.79
CA ALA A 45 -3.85 -14.65 17.52
C ALA A 45 -4.66 -13.49 16.93
N ASN A 46 -4.71 -12.34 17.61
CA ASN A 46 -5.41 -11.15 17.14
C ASN A 46 -4.40 -10.20 16.47
N LEU A 47 -3.90 -10.60 15.30
CA LEU A 47 -3.08 -9.77 14.40
C LEU A 47 -3.94 -8.73 13.66
N PHE A 48 -4.80 -8.01 14.38
CA PHE A 48 -5.65 -6.98 13.79
C PHE A 48 -4.94 -5.63 13.81
N MET A 49 -3.83 -5.56 13.09
CA MET A 49 -3.13 -4.32 12.87
C MET A 49 -3.97 -3.45 11.93
N PHE A 50 -4.06 -2.18 12.27
CA PHE A 50 -4.85 -1.18 11.57
C PHE A 50 -3.91 -0.35 10.70
N PHE A 51 -4.13 -0.34 9.39
CA PHE A 51 -3.21 0.30 8.45
C PHE A 51 -3.73 1.67 8.03
N GLY A 52 -2.86 2.67 8.11
CA GLY A 52 -3.12 4.02 7.64
C GLY A 52 -3.00 4.13 6.11
N GLU A 53 -3.17 5.34 5.61
CA GLU A 53 -2.85 5.64 4.21
C GLU A 53 -1.33 5.56 3.98
N PRO A 54 -0.86 5.11 2.81
CA PRO A 54 0.55 5.17 2.49
C PRO A 54 1.02 6.62 2.39
N ASP A 55 2.21 6.87 2.93
CA ASP A 55 2.92 8.13 2.80
C ASP A 55 3.76 8.07 1.51
N VAL A 56 3.44 8.96 0.57
CA VAL A 56 3.99 8.96 -0.78
C VAL A 56 4.26 10.38 -1.23
N ASP A 57 5.46 10.60 -1.76
CA ASP A 57 5.86 11.82 -2.44
C ASP A 57 5.83 11.63 -3.96
N VAL A 58 5.15 12.53 -4.68
CA VAL A 58 5.08 12.52 -6.14
C VAL A 58 5.78 13.77 -6.66
N ARG A 59 6.88 13.57 -7.39
CA ARG A 59 7.74 14.65 -7.87
C ARG A 59 7.78 14.66 -9.39
N GLN A 60 7.70 15.85 -9.98
CA GLN A 60 7.97 16.05 -11.39
C GLN A 60 9.46 16.35 -11.60
N GLN A 61 10.09 15.62 -12.51
CA GLN A 61 11.47 15.84 -12.93
C GLN A 61 11.56 16.98 -13.96
N GLN A 62 12.79 17.47 -14.20
CA GLN A 62 13.05 18.54 -15.16
C GLN A 62 12.65 18.17 -16.61
N ASP A 63 12.61 16.87 -16.94
CA ASP A 63 12.18 16.36 -18.24
C ASP A 63 10.65 16.21 -18.37
N GLY A 64 9.89 16.65 -17.35
CA GLY A 64 8.43 16.61 -17.31
C GLY A 64 7.84 15.28 -16.86
N LYS A 65 8.66 14.24 -16.61
CA LYS A 65 8.18 12.95 -16.11
C LYS A 65 7.92 12.97 -14.62
N LEU A 66 7.06 12.07 -14.16
CA LEU A 66 6.75 11.87 -12.75
C LEU A 66 7.61 10.75 -12.17
N VAL A 67 8.02 10.94 -10.92
CA VAL A 67 8.67 9.95 -10.07
C VAL A 67 7.94 9.91 -8.74
N VAL A 68 7.62 8.70 -8.30
CA VAL A 68 6.89 8.44 -7.07
C VAL A 68 7.84 7.79 -6.07
N GLU A 69 7.84 8.27 -4.83
CA GLU A 69 8.61 7.69 -3.74
C GLU A 69 7.68 7.33 -2.58
N ILE A 70 7.68 6.06 -2.17
CA ILE A 70 6.98 5.61 -0.96
C ILE A 70 7.86 5.85 0.27
N LYS A 71 7.34 6.57 1.25
CA LYS A 71 8.02 6.89 2.51
C LYS A 71 7.73 5.86 3.59
N GLY A 72 6.54 5.25 3.54
CA GLY A 72 6.17 4.16 4.43
C GLY A 72 4.66 4.02 4.56
N LEU A 73 4.27 3.23 5.54
CA LEU A 73 2.89 2.98 5.91
C LEU A 73 2.74 3.09 7.43
N ASP A 74 1.78 3.88 7.90
CA ASP A 74 1.47 3.96 9.32
C ASP A 74 0.72 2.71 9.77
N ILE A 75 1.12 2.15 10.93
CA ILE A 75 0.52 0.95 11.49
C ILE A 75 0.08 1.23 12.92
N TYR A 76 -1.21 1.04 13.20
CA TYR A 76 -1.79 1.11 14.52
C TYR A 76 -1.99 -0.30 15.09
N ASP A 77 -1.35 -0.55 16.23
CA ASP A 77 -1.51 -1.78 16.98
C ASP A 77 -2.59 -1.57 18.07
N PRO A 78 -3.78 -2.19 17.96
CA PRO A 78 -4.82 -1.99 18.94
C PRO A 78 -4.57 -2.71 20.26
N THR A 79 -3.63 -3.66 20.32
CA THR A 79 -3.30 -4.37 21.56
C THR A 79 -2.43 -3.51 22.47
N THR A 80 -1.56 -2.68 21.88
CA THR A 80 -0.67 -1.76 22.61
C THR A 80 -1.16 -0.32 22.60
N GLY A 81 -2.09 0.03 21.70
CA GLY A 81 -2.56 1.40 21.50
C GLY A 81 -1.52 2.32 20.84
N GLN A 82 -0.46 1.75 20.27
CA GLN A 82 0.64 2.51 19.67
C GLN A 82 0.47 2.66 18.16
N ILE A 83 0.82 3.85 17.65
CA ILE A 83 1.00 4.10 16.23
C ILE A 83 2.49 4.00 15.94
N ARG A 84 2.89 3.07 15.08
CA ARG A 84 4.23 3.00 14.52
C ARG A 84 4.23 3.78 13.22
N SER A 85 5.04 4.83 13.19
CA SER A 85 5.11 5.74 12.05
C SER A 85 6.01 5.21 10.94
N SER A 86 5.55 5.43 9.70
CA SER A 86 6.17 5.17 8.39
C SER A 86 7.59 4.57 8.37
N SER A 87 7.66 3.24 8.22
CA SER A 87 8.82 2.53 7.65
C SER A 87 8.42 1.85 6.34
N THR A 88 9.40 1.57 5.49
CA THR A 88 9.23 0.75 4.28
C THR A 88 9.45 -0.75 4.54
N ASP A 89 9.95 -1.10 5.74
CA ASP A 89 10.24 -2.48 6.13
C ASP A 89 8.99 -3.36 6.20
N ASP A 90 7.86 -2.77 6.60
CA ASP A 90 6.57 -3.45 6.74
C ASP A 90 5.80 -3.57 5.41
N ILE A 91 6.35 -3.00 4.33
CA ILE A 91 5.78 -3.07 2.99
C ILE A 91 6.41 -4.28 2.28
N ALA A 92 5.58 -5.23 1.85
CA ALA A 92 6.02 -6.36 1.04
C ALA A 92 6.22 -5.92 -0.41
N CYS A 93 5.22 -5.26 -0.98
CA CYS A 93 5.27 -4.69 -2.31
C CYS A 93 4.35 -3.48 -2.45
N TRP A 94 4.65 -2.68 -3.47
CA TRP A 94 3.81 -1.55 -3.86
C TRP A 94 3.74 -1.45 -5.38
N PHE A 95 2.58 -1.02 -5.86
CA PHE A 95 2.22 -0.99 -7.27
C PHE A 95 1.75 0.40 -7.64
N ILE A 96 2.02 0.80 -8.89
CA ILE A 96 1.56 2.07 -9.44
C ILE A 96 0.72 1.78 -10.67
N ASP A 97 -0.48 2.33 -10.66
CA ASP A 97 -1.25 2.60 -11.86
C ASP A 97 -0.93 4.03 -12.32
N THR A 98 -0.14 4.14 -13.40
CA THR A 98 0.33 5.42 -13.95
C THR A 98 -0.71 6.13 -14.84
N ASN A 99 -1.92 5.62 -14.99
CA ASN A 99 -3.00 6.22 -15.78
C ASN A 99 -4.35 5.69 -15.30
N TYR A 100 -4.65 5.97 -14.02
CA TYR A 100 -5.81 5.44 -13.34
C TYR A 100 -7.08 6.12 -13.85
N ASN A 101 -8.07 5.33 -14.25
CA ASN A 101 -9.32 5.83 -14.83
C ASN A 101 -10.45 6.01 -13.81
N GLY A 102 -10.24 5.63 -12.56
CA GLY A 102 -11.27 5.67 -11.51
C GLY A 102 -12.08 4.38 -11.36
N GLU A 103 -11.92 3.39 -12.24
CA GLU A 103 -12.77 2.18 -12.23
C GLU A 103 -12.00 0.91 -11.87
N SER A 104 -10.77 0.79 -12.36
CA SER A 104 -9.99 -0.44 -12.23
C SER A 104 -8.52 -0.13 -12.08
N PHE A 105 -7.89 -0.83 -11.14
CA PHE A 105 -6.47 -0.69 -10.87
C PHE A 105 -5.66 -1.61 -11.78
N PHE A 106 -4.82 -1.03 -12.63
CA PHE A 106 -3.89 -1.79 -13.48
C PHE A 106 -2.47 -1.62 -12.96
N VAL A 107 -1.84 -2.74 -12.58
CA VAL A 107 -0.43 -2.76 -12.19
C VAL A 107 0.41 -2.45 -13.43
N ARG A 108 0.92 -1.22 -13.53
CA ARG A 108 1.83 -0.79 -14.60
C ARG A 108 3.27 -0.83 -14.12
N HIS A 109 3.52 -0.40 -12.88
CA HIS A 109 4.80 -0.56 -12.21
C HIS A 109 4.63 -1.40 -10.94
N ALA A 110 5.67 -2.16 -10.59
CA ALA A 110 5.72 -2.98 -9.38
C ALA A 110 7.08 -2.91 -8.71
N TYR A 111 7.07 -2.84 -7.38
CA TYR A 111 8.25 -2.68 -6.55
C TYR A 111 8.10 -3.42 -5.22
N PHE A 112 9.22 -3.73 -4.59
CA PHE A 112 9.33 -4.49 -3.35
C PHE A 112 10.27 -3.78 -2.37
N THR A 113 9.96 -3.84 -1.07
CA THR A 113 10.75 -3.14 -0.02
C THR A 113 11.02 -4.02 1.20
N GLY A 114 10.68 -5.31 1.15
CA GLY A 114 10.79 -6.25 2.26
C GLY A 114 12.16 -6.93 2.44
N ALA A 115 12.51 -7.22 3.70
CA ALA A 115 13.78 -7.81 4.12
C ALA A 115 13.94 -9.33 3.87
N ASP A 116 12.90 -10.04 3.44
CA ASP A 116 12.86 -11.52 3.45
C ASP A 116 13.21 -12.18 2.09
N GLN A 117 14.20 -11.62 1.39
CA GLN A 117 14.72 -12.10 0.11
C GLN A 117 13.64 -12.61 -0.89
N PRO A 118 12.65 -11.77 -1.27
CA PRO A 118 11.60 -12.18 -2.21
C PRO A 118 12.14 -12.74 -3.54
N TYR A 119 13.40 -12.46 -3.90
CA TYR A 119 14.07 -12.95 -5.11
C TYR A 119 14.04 -14.46 -5.22
N ASP A 120 14.49 -15.13 -4.17
CA ASP A 120 14.67 -16.58 -4.21
C ASP A 120 13.32 -17.29 -4.21
N LYS A 121 12.34 -16.74 -3.50
CA LYS A 121 10.97 -17.24 -3.51
C LYS A 121 10.32 -17.07 -4.89
N LEU A 122 10.44 -15.90 -5.51
CA LEU A 122 9.86 -15.65 -6.83
C LEU A 122 10.58 -16.43 -7.94
N LYS A 123 11.91 -16.49 -7.92
CA LYS A 123 12.72 -17.30 -8.84
C LYS A 123 12.32 -18.77 -8.80
N ARG A 124 12.15 -19.32 -7.59
CA ARG A 124 11.64 -20.70 -7.40
C ARG A 124 10.21 -20.87 -7.92
N ALA A 125 9.32 -19.91 -7.68
CA ALA A 125 7.94 -19.97 -8.13
C ALA A 125 7.80 -19.88 -9.66
N LEU A 126 8.52 -18.96 -10.30
CA LEU A 126 8.49 -18.74 -11.75
C LEU A 126 9.30 -19.77 -12.53
N ARG A 127 10.17 -20.55 -11.86
CA ARG A 127 11.07 -21.54 -12.48
C ARG A 127 11.85 -20.98 -13.67
N ALA A 128 12.21 -19.71 -13.60
CA ALA A 128 12.86 -18.96 -14.67
C ALA A 128 14.16 -18.32 -14.16
N GLU A 129 15.11 -18.12 -15.07
CA GLU A 129 16.24 -17.22 -14.82
C GLU A 129 15.73 -15.78 -14.86
N ILE A 130 15.67 -15.15 -13.69
CA ILE A 130 15.33 -13.73 -13.55
C ILE A 130 16.64 -12.93 -13.72
N ASP A 131 16.61 -11.89 -14.55
CA ASP A 131 17.72 -10.94 -14.69
C ASP A 131 17.95 -10.20 -13.36
N GLU A 132 19.15 -10.32 -12.80
CA GLU A 132 19.51 -9.73 -11.49
C GLU A 132 19.48 -8.19 -11.51
N GLY A 133 19.81 -7.57 -12.65
CA GLY A 133 19.73 -6.12 -12.82
C GLY A 133 18.29 -5.63 -12.88
N ALA A 134 17.44 -6.33 -13.63
CA ALA A 134 16.00 -6.07 -13.63
C ALA A 134 15.42 -6.26 -12.23
N TRP A 135 15.86 -7.29 -11.50
CA TRP A 135 15.40 -7.57 -10.15
C TRP A 135 15.79 -6.49 -9.13
N SER A 136 17.06 -6.11 -9.09
CA SER A 136 17.53 -5.05 -8.18
C SER A 136 16.78 -3.74 -8.40
N SER A 137 16.39 -3.44 -9.64
CA SER A 137 15.58 -2.24 -9.94
C SER A 137 14.12 -2.31 -9.44
N LEU A 138 13.61 -3.50 -9.12
CA LEU A 138 12.30 -3.67 -8.49
C LEU A 138 12.39 -3.49 -6.96
N TYR A 139 13.59 -3.59 -6.37
CA TYR A 139 13.82 -3.37 -4.94
C TYR A 139 14.09 -1.90 -4.68
N SER A 140 13.04 -1.12 -4.79
CA SER A 140 13.15 0.33 -4.70
C SER A 140 11.91 0.90 -4.02
N THR A 141 12.16 1.90 -3.18
CA THR A 141 11.12 2.79 -2.66
C THR A 141 10.78 3.90 -3.64
N THR A 142 11.56 4.06 -4.72
CA THR A 142 11.40 5.08 -5.74
C THR A 142 11.10 4.46 -7.10
N SER A 143 10.08 4.98 -7.78
CA SER A 143 9.69 4.50 -9.09
C SER A 143 10.69 4.90 -10.18
N ARG A 144 10.66 4.16 -11.28
CA ARG A 144 11.21 4.65 -12.54
C ARG A 144 10.39 5.87 -13.02
N PRO A 145 10.99 6.84 -13.71
CA PRO A 145 10.25 7.96 -14.28
C PRO A 145 9.22 7.49 -15.31
N PHE A 146 8.01 8.06 -15.27
CA PHE A 146 6.94 7.78 -16.23
C PHE A 146 6.25 9.08 -16.70
N PRO A 147 5.67 9.11 -17.92
CA PRO A 147 4.97 10.31 -18.40
C PRO A 147 3.72 10.61 -17.55
N PRO A 148 3.32 11.88 -17.43
CA PRO A 148 2.09 12.22 -16.73
C PRO A 148 0.86 11.52 -17.34
N PRO A 149 -0.09 11.06 -16.52
CA PRO A 149 -1.29 10.35 -16.98
C PRO A 149 -2.17 11.23 -17.86
N ALA A 150 -2.76 10.65 -18.91
CA ALA A 150 -3.79 11.33 -19.70
C ALA A 150 -5.07 11.58 -18.88
N THR A 151 -5.32 10.75 -17.86
CA THR A 151 -6.45 10.88 -16.94
C THR A 151 -6.22 11.96 -15.86
N GLY A 152 -5.00 12.48 -15.71
CA GLY A 152 -4.63 13.37 -14.60
C GLY A 152 -4.56 12.67 -13.23
N LYS A 153 -4.66 11.34 -13.20
CA LYS A 153 -4.70 10.55 -11.96
C LYS A 153 -3.74 9.37 -12.01
N ILE A 154 -3.07 9.15 -10.89
CA ILE A 154 -2.34 7.91 -10.60
C ILE A 154 -2.95 7.26 -9.36
N ALA A 155 -2.83 5.94 -9.27
CA ALA A 155 -3.19 5.21 -8.07
C ALA A 155 -2.01 4.39 -7.57
N ILE A 156 -1.84 4.36 -6.25
CA ILE A 156 -0.76 3.64 -5.59
C ILE A 156 -1.40 2.62 -4.67
N LYS A 157 -1.06 1.35 -4.89
CA LYS A 157 -1.49 0.24 -4.04
C LYS A 157 -0.29 -0.27 -3.25
N VAL A 158 -0.45 -0.44 -1.96
CA VAL A 158 0.58 -0.96 -1.06
C VAL A 158 0.05 -2.24 -0.43
N ILE A 159 0.87 -3.27 -0.39
CA ILE A 159 0.58 -4.56 0.23
C ILE A 159 1.66 -4.86 1.27
N ASN A 160 1.22 -5.17 2.49
CA ASN A 160 2.11 -5.52 3.59
C ASN A 160 2.45 -7.03 3.58
N HIS A 161 3.28 -7.47 4.54
CA HIS A 161 3.64 -8.90 4.68
C HIS A 161 2.49 -9.81 5.12
N TYR A 162 1.41 -9.24 5.65
CA TYR A 162 0.22 -9.96 6.10
C TYR A 162 -0.84 -10.12 4.99
N GLY A 163 -0.63 -9.50 3.83
CA GLY A 163 -1.55 -9.54 2.69
C GLY A 163 -2.62 -8.45 2.70
N ASP A 164 -2.61 -7.52 3.66
CA ASP A 164 -3.52 -6.37 3.65
C ASP A 164 -3.13 -5.39 2.55
N GLU A 165 -4.14 -4.85 1.86
CA GLU A 165 -3.96 -3.86 0.81
C GLU A 165 -4.56 -2.50 1.17
N VAL A 166 -3.81 -1.45 0.85
CA VAL A 166 -4.27 -0.05 0.91
C VAL A 166 -4.04 0.61 -0.45
N LEU A 167 -5.06 1.29 -0.96
CA LEU A 167 -5.01 2.04 -2.21
C LEU A 167 -5.15 3.54 -1.90
N LYS A 168 -4.37 4.38 -2.58
CA LYS A 168 -4.51 5.84 -2.54
C LYS A 168 -4.38 6.41 -3.94
N VAL A 169 -5.33 7.26 -4.32
CA VAL A 169 -5.32 7.97 -5.61
C VAL A 169 -4.73 9.37 -5.42
N PHE A 170 -3.96 9.81 -6.41
CA PHE A 170 -3.34 11.13 -6.46
C PHE A 170 -3.72 11.81 -7.78
N GLU A 171 -4.10 13.09 -7.69
CA GLU A 171 -4.23 13.97 -8.84
C GLU A 171 -2.86 14.61 -9.11
N VAL A 172 -2.40 14.56 -10.37
CA VAL A 172 -1.02 14.92 -10.77
C VAL A 172 -1.01 15.78 -12.03
#